data_AF-A0A813QWZ0-F1
#
_entry.id   AF-A0A813QWZ0-F1
#
_cell.length_a   1.000
_cell.length_b   1.000
_cell.length_c   1.000
_cell.angle_alpha   90.00
_cell.angle_beta   90.00
_cell.angle_gamma   90.00
#
_symmetry.space_group_name_H-M   'P 1'
#
loop_
_entity.id
_entity.type
_entity.pdbx_description
1 polymer ?
#
loop_
_entity_poly.entity_id
_entity_poly.type
_entity_poly.pdbx_seq_one_letter_code
_entity_poly.pdbx_strand_id
1 'polypeptide(L)' 'MYEKIFGVQHRLTVLRLYKTILRLHRSLPHELRELGNQYVRSEFRRHTNAKPEFVPNFMLEWSVSSVLKKLT' A
#
# COMPACT_ATOMS: atom_id res chain seq x y z
N MET A 1 -3.16 -7.55 25.71
CA MET A 1 -1.74 -7.57 25.27
C MET A 1 -1.63 -8.05 23.82
N TYR A 2 -2.14 -9.23 23.49
CA TYR A 2 -2.06 -9.84 22.15
C TYR A 2 -2.69 -8.99 21.02
N GLU A 3 -3.91 -8.47 21.19
CA GLU A 3 -4.55 -7.64 20.15
C GLU A 3 -3.75 -6.38 19.78
N LYS A 4 -3.08 -5.77 20.76
CA LYS A 4 -2.22 -4.60 20.54
C LYS A 4 -0.96 -4.96 19.74
N ILE A 5 -0.39 -6.13 19.98
CA ILE A 5 0.77 -6.65 19.22
C ILE A 5 0.38 -6.91 17.76
N PHE A 6 -0.77 -7.56 17.52
CA PHE A 6 -1.28 -7.78 16.16
C PHE A 6 -1.58 -6.46 15.44
N GLY A 7 -2.14 -5.46 16.15
CA GLY A 7 -2.37 -4.13 15.61
C GLY A 7 -1.06 -3.40 15.21
N VAL A 8 -0.01 -3.48 16.04
CA VAL A 8 1.31 -2.92 15.73
C VAL A 8 1.94 -3.63 14.53
N GLN A 9 1.90 -4.97 14.51
CA GLN A 9 2.47 -5.75 13.42
C GLN A 9 1.76 -5.46 12.10
N HIS A 10 0.44 -5.37 12.10
CA HIS A 10 -0.36 -5.00 10.94
C HIS A 10 0.04 -3.62 10.42
N ARG A 11 0.11 -2.61 11.30
CA ARG A 11 0.52 -1.25 10.94
C ARG A 11 1.92 -1.21 10.29
N LEU A 12 2.88 -1.98 10.82
CA LEU A 12 4.22 -2.07 10.25
C LEU A 12 4.21 -2.70 8.84
N THR A 13 3.39 -3.73 8.64
CA THR A 13 3.21 -4.38 7.33
C THR A 13 2.64 -3.39 6.30
N VAL A 14 1.58 -2.66 6.66
CA VAL A 14 0.97 -1.63 5.79
C VAL A 14 1.99 -0.53 5.44
N LEU A 15 2.75 -0.03 6.42
CA LEU A 15 3.78 0.98 6.19
C LEU A 15 4.92 0.48 5.31
N ARG A 16 5.33 -0.78 5.46
CA ARG A 16 6.34 -1.39 4.60
C ARG A 16 5.85 -1.47 3.16
N LEU A 17 4.62 -1.92 2.96
CA LEU A 17 3.99 -1.99 1.63
C LEU A 17 3.94 -0.62 0.95
N TYR A 18 3.39 0.37 1.65
CA TYR A 18 3.30 1.76 1.18
C TYR A 18 4.67 2.31 0.75
N LYS A 19 5.70 2.15 1.59
CA LYS A 19 7.06 2.61 1.29
C LYS A 19 7.67 1.87 0.10
N THR A 20 7.42 0.56 -0.04
CA THR A 20 7.94 -0.21 -1.17
C THR A 20 7.34 0.25 -2.49
N ILE A 21 6.02 0.48 -2.56
CA ILE A 21 5.35 0.98 -3.77
C ILE A 21 5.95 2.35 -4.18
N LEU A 22 6.08 3.28 -3.24
CA LEU A 22 6.68 4.60 -3.53
C LEU A 22 8.15 4.51 -3.97
N ARG A 23 8.90 3.49 -3.51
CA ARG A 23 10.27 3.25 -3.99
C ARG A 23 10.27 2.73 -5.42
N LEU A 24 9.35 1.83 -5.76
CA LEU A 24 9.22 1.32 -7.13
C LEU A 24 8.87 2.44 -8.11
N HIS A 25 8.01 3.38 -7.73
CA HIS A 25 7.71 4.53 -8.58
C HIS A 25 8.93 5.40 -8.91
N ARG A 26 10.05 5.29 -8.18
CA ARG A 26 11.26 6.07 -8.48
C ARG A 26 11.89 5.70 -9.82
N SER A 27 11.62 4.51 -10.36
CA SER A 27 12.09 4.11 -11.69
C SER A 27 11.20 4.61 -12.83
N LEU A 28 10.05 5.22 -12.53
CA LEU A 28 9.14 5.77 -13.53
C LEU A 28 9.59 7.18 -13.97
N PRO A 29 9.24 7.60 -15.21
CA PRO A 29 9.33 9.00 -15.64
C PRO A 29 8.65 9.95 -14.65
N HIS A 30 9.15 11.18 -14.55
CA HIS A 30 8.74 12.14 -13.53
C HIS A 30 7.21 12.31 -13.40
N GLU A 31 6.52 12.48 -14.53
CA GLU A 31 5.07 12.69 -14.57
C GLU A 31 4.29 11.46 -14.09
N LEU A 32 4.66 10.27 -14.57
CA LEU A 32 4.03 9.01 -14.18
C LEU A 32 4.30 8.68 -12.71
N ARG A 33 5.51 8.98 -12.22
CA ARG A 33 5.85 8.85 -10.80
C ARG A 33 4.96 9.73 -9.93
N GLU A 34 4.77 10.99 -10.31
CA GLU A 34 3.97 11.92 -9.52
C GLU A 34 2.49 11.51 -9.51
N LEU A 35 1.93 11.17 -10.67
CA LEU A 35 0.57 10.66 -10.79
C LEU A 35 0.37 9.38 -9.96
N GLY A 36 1.29 8.42 -10.06
CA GLY A 36 1.26 7.18 -9.29
C GLY A 36 1.37 7.44 -7.78
N ASN A 37 2.25 8.34 -7.35
CA ASN A 37 2.39 8.71 -5.95
C ASN A 37 1.11 9.32 -5.37
N GLN A 38 0.45 10.19 -6.13
CA GLN A 38 -0.82 10.79 -5.73
C GLN A 38 -1.92 9.73 -5.59
N TYR A 39 -2.01 8.80 -6.54
CA TYR A 39 -2.96 7.69 -6.50
C TYR A 39 -2.75 6.77 -5.28
N VAL A 40 -1.50 6.36 -5.01
CA VAL A 40 -1.17 5.53 -3.84
C VAL A 40 -1.53 6.23 -2.54
N ARG A 41 -1.23 7.54 -2.44
CA ARG A 41 -1.60 8.34 -1.26
C ARG A 41 -3.12 8.39 -1.06
N SER A 42 -3.89 8.62 -2.12
CA SER A 42 -5.35 8.66 -2.00
C SER A 42 -5.93 7.31 -1.62
N GLU A 43 -5.46 6.21 -2.21
CA GLU A 43 -5.99 4.87 -1.95
C GLU A 43 -5.73 4.39 -0.52
N PHE A 44 -4.51 4.56 -0.01
CA PHE A 44 -4.18 4.20 1.38
C PHE A 44 -4.92 5.10 2.38
N ARG A 45 -5.13 6.38 2.06
CA ARG A 45 -5.92 7.28 2.91
C ARG A 45 -7.39 6.85 2.96
N ARG A 46 -7.98 6.50 1.82
CA ARG A 46 -9.37 5.98 1.75
C ARG A 46 -9.54 4.69 2.55
N HIS A 47 -8.51 3.83 2.59
CA HIS A 47 -8.54 2.56 3.32
C HIS A 47 -8.08 2.64 4.78
N THR A 48 -7.73 3.82 5.30
CA THR A 48 -7.29 3.97 6.71
C THR A 48 -8.37 3.56 7.71
N ASN A 49 -9.65 3.71 7.33
CA ASN A 49 -10.82 3.33 8.14
C ASN A 49 -11.65 2.22 7.46
N ALA A 50 -11.03 1.41 6.59
CA ALA A 50 -11.72 0.29 5.96
C ALA A 50 -12.18 -0.71 7.03
N LYS A 51 -13.33 -1.35 6.81
CA LYS A 51 -13.80 -2.39 7.72
C LYS A 51 -12.82 -3.59 7.67
N PRO A 52 -12.58 -4.28 8.80
CA PRO A 52 -11.58 -5.33 8.90
C PRO A 52 -11.71 -6.43 7.84
N GLU A 53 -12.92 -6.74 7.39
CA GLU A 53 -13.20 -7.74 6.35
C GLU A 53 -12.60 -7.40 4.98
N PHE A 54 -12.40 -6.12 4.67
CA PHE A 54 -11.85 -5.68 3.37
C PHE A 54 -10.32 -5.55 3.37
N VAL A 55 -9.71 -5.45 4.56
CA VAL A 55 -8.27 -5.23 4.70
C VAL A 55 -7.44 -6.36 4.08
N PRO A 56 -7.76 -7.66 4.24
CA PRO A 56 -6.99 -8.74 3.62
C PRO A 56 -6.95 -8.64 2.10
N ASN A 57 -8.10 -8.38 1.47
CA ASN A 57 -8.19 -8.23 0.01
C ASN A 57 -7.38 -7.02 -0.47
N PHE A 58 -7.49 -5.89 0.24
CA PHE A 58 -6.66 -4.71 -0.03
C PHE A 58 -5.16 -5.07 0.05
N MET A 59 -4.72 -5.74 1.11
CA MET A 59 -3.31 -6.11 1.26
C MET A 59 -2.81 -7.07 0.17
N LEU A 60 -3.67 -7.96 -0.34
CA LEU A 60 -3.36 -8.89 -1.42
C LEU A 60 -3.21 -8.16 -2.77
N GLU A 61 -4.19 -7.32 -3.10
CA GLU A 61 -4.20 -6.51 -4.34
C GLU A 61 -3.01 -5.56 -4.42
N TRP A 62 -2.63 -4.99 -3.27
CA TRP A 62 -1.54 -4.04 -3.17
C TRP A 62 -0.19 -4.69 -2.87
N SER A 63 -0.14 -6.04 -2.78
CA SER A 63 1.12 -6.76 -2.65
C SER A 63 2.05 -6.38 -3.81
N VAL A 64 3.35 -6.30 -3.53
CA VAL A 64 4.35 -5.80 -4.49
C VAL A 64 4.30 -6.56 -5.82
N SER A 65 4.06 -7.87 -5.78
CA SER A 65 3.88 -8.71 -6.97
C SER A 65 2.68 -8.28 -7.83
N SER A 66 1.56 -7.94 -7.21
CA SER A 66 0.34 -7.49 -7.90
C SER A 66 0.47 -6.06 -8.45
N VAL A 67 1.14 -5.16 -7.73
CA VAL A 67 1.36 -3.77 -8.19
C VAL A 67 2.31 -3.72 -9.38
N LEU A 68 3.39 -4.51 -9.36
CA LEU A 68 4.34 -4.56 -10.49
C LEU A 68 3.66 -5.01 -11.79
N LYS A 69 2.75 -5.98 -11.72
CA LYS A 69 1.96 -6.45 -12.87
C LYS A 69 1.03 -5.38 -13.48
N LYS A 70 0.72 -4.30 -12.75
CA LYS A 70 -0.11 -3.19 -13.24
C LYS A 70 0.72 -2.08 -13.90
N LEU A 71 2.05 -2.10 -13.71
CA LEU A 71 2.97 -1.08 -14.23
C LEU A 71 3.76 -1.54 -15.47
N THR A 72 3.60 -2.80 -15.88
CA THR A 72 4.21 -3.44 -17.07
C THR A 72 3.11 -3.94 -18.00
#